data_AF-A0A2G8HZA7-F1
#
_entry.id   AF-A0A2G8HZA7-F1
#
_cell.length_a   1.000
_cell.length_b   1.000
_cell.length_c   1.000
_cell.angle_alpha   90.00
_cell.angle_beta   90.00
_cell.angle_gamma   90.00
#
_symmetry.space_group_name_H-M   'P 1'
#
loop_
_entity.id
_entity.type
_entity.pdbx_description
1 polymer ?
#
loop_
_entity_poly.entity_id
_entity_poly.type
_entity_poly.pdbx_seq_one_letter_code
_entity_poly.pdbx_strand_id
1 'polypeptide(L)'
;MKTPHFLKSYTDRDEVNLKGKKMSVRERAFELEHLEKYHGDIEEVTKTIEDCPTCGKKLIITHWADCTTLVMEESAQCIECDYGSRKTLHSMN
;
A
#
# COMPACT_ATOMS: atom_id res chain seq x y z
N MET A 1 18.95 2.66 47.57
CA MET A 1 17.85 2.21 46.70
C MET A 1 16.64 3.10 46.94
N LYS A 2 16.33 4.01 46.03
CA LYS A 2 15.05 4.75 45.98
C LYS A 2 14.64 4.85 44.51
N THR A 3 13.40 4.47 44.26
CA THR A 3 12.74 4.19 42.98
C THR A 3 12.53 5.44 42.12
N PRO A 4 12.42 5.29 40.78
CA PRO A 4 12.37 6.40 39.84
C PRO A 4 10.97 7.02 39.71
N HIS A 5 10.95 8.32 39.43
CA HIS A 5 9.78 9.12 39.09
C HIS A 5 9.11 8.61 37.81
N PHE A 6 7.82 8.29 37.89
CA PHE A 6 6.98 7.86 36.79
C PHE A 6 6.24 9.04 36.13
N LEU A 7 6.15 8.99 34.80
CA LEU A 7 5.71 10.03 33.86
C LEU A 7 4.35 10.68 34.18
N LYS A 8 4.21 11.97 33.87
CA LYS A 8 2.94 12.58 33.47
C LYS A 8 3.11 13.16 32.07
N SER A 9 2.64 12.45 31.04
CA SER A 9 2.57 12.98 29.68
C SER A 9 1.28 13.80 29.52
N TYR A 10 1.46 15.06 29.12
CA TYR A 10 0.43 16.00 28.70
C TYR A 10 -0.29 15.48 27.45
N THR A 11 -1.57 15.15 27.57
CA THR A 11 -2.47 15.11 26.41
C THR A 11 -3.76 15.81 26.80
N ASP A 12 -3.93 17.05 26.36
CA ASP A 12 -5.24 17.69 26.40
C ASP A 12 -5.39 18.62 25.20
N ARG A 13 -6.51 18.43 24.50
CA ARG A 13 -7.22 19.35 23.58
C ARG A 13 -6.65 19.50 22.18
N ASP A 14 -7.33 18.85 21.23
CA ASP A 14 -8.17 19.54 20.23
C ASP A 14 -8.94 18.50 19.38
N GLU A 15 -10.27 18.54 19.49
CA GLU A 15 -11.20 17.58 18.89
C GLU A 15 -11.79 18.13 17.58
N VAL A 16 -11.63 17.41 16.47
CA VAL A 16 -12.32 17.73 15.20
C VAL A 16 -13.20 16.54 14.80
N ASN A 17 -14.47 16.84 14.55
CA ASN A 17 -15.56 15.88 14.36
C ASN A 17 -15.76 15.53 12.88
N LEU A 18 -15.36 14.32 12.49
CA LEU A 18 -15.77 13.69 11.23
C LEU A 18 -16.49 12.37 11.55
N LYS A 19 -17.82 12.40 11.46
CA LYS A 19 -18.73 11.24 11.33
C LYS A 19 -18.39 10.03 12.22
N GLY A 20 -18.55 10.21 13.53
CA GLY A 20 -19.08 9.14 14.41
C GLY A 20 -18.17 7.95 14.74
N LYS A 21 -16.86 7.99 14.44
CA LYS A 21 -15.90 7.02 14.97
C LYS A 21 -14.75 7.77 15.66
N LYS A 22 -14.68 7.69 17.00
CA LYS A 22 -13.57 8.26 17.78
C LYS A 22 -12.30 7.47 17.46
N MET A 23 -11.48 7.96 16.53
CA MET A 23 -10.11 7.47 16.33
C MET A 23 -9.16 8.24 17.27
N SER A 24 -8.38 7.51 18.04
CA SER A 24 -7.33 8.02 18.91
C SER A 24 -6.28 8.81 18.10
N VAL A 25 -5.58 9.75 18.75
CA VAL A 25 -4.45 10.48 18.15
C VAL A 25 -3.40 9.52 17.57
N ARG A 26 -3.20 8.38 18.25
CA ARG A 26 -2.27 7.33 17.86
C ARG A 26 -2.69 6.65 16.55
N GLU A 27 -3.99 6.45 16.31
CA GLU A 27 -4.51 5.87 15.05
C GLU A 27 -4.43 6.83 13.86
N ARG A 28 -4.20 8.13 14.06
CA ARG A 28 -3.97 9.10 12.97
C ARG A 28 -2.52 9.16 12.49
N ALA A 29 -1.60 8.52 13.20
CA ALA A 29 -0.17 8.58 12.93
C ALA A 29 0.37 7.41 12.10
N PHE A 30 -0.50 6.46 11.71
CA PHE A 30 -0.10 5.28 10.95
C PHE A 30 -0.83 5.23 9.62
N GLU A 31 -0.07 4.92 8.57
CA GLU A 31 -0.58 4.55 7.27
C GLU A 31 -0.53 3.02 7.14
N LEU A 32 -1.51 2.44 6.46
CA LEU A 32 -1.59 1.00 6.22
C LEU A 32 -0.99 0.68 4.86
N GLU A 33 0.08 -0.11 4.86
CA GLU A 33 0.63 -0.69 3.65
C GLU A 33 -0.19 -1.92 3.22
N HIS A 34 -0.44 -2.06 1.92
CA HIS A 34 -1.16 -3.21 1.35
C HIS A 34 -0.16 -4.18 0.70
N LEU A 35 -0.03 -5.37 1.29
CA LEU A 35 0.78 -6.45 0.75
C LEU A 35 -0.13 -7.56 0.21
N GLU A 36 0.01 -7.88 -1.07
CA GLU A 36 -0.74 -8.93 -1.73
C GLU A 36 0.09 -10.22 -1.77
N LYS A 37 -0.47 -11.33 -1.27
CA LYS A 37 0.17 -12.65 -1.30
C LYS A 37 -0.41 -13.47 -2.44
N TYR A 38 0.48 -13.99 -3.29
CA TYR A 38 0.12 -14.93 -4.35
C TYR A 38 0.42 -16.36 -3.90
N HIS A 39 -0.45 -17.28 -4.28
CA HIS A 39 -0.35 -18.70 -3.94
C HIS A 39 -0.37 -19.54 -5.22
N GLY A 40 0.44 -20.58 -5.28
CA GLY A 40 0.58 -21.46 -6.45
C GLY A 40 2.03 -21.85 -6.67
N ASP A 41 2.27 -22.57 -7.76
CA ASP A 41 3.64 -22.77 -8.26
C ASP A 41 4.19 -21.49 -8.91
N ILE A 42 5.48 -21.50 -9.26
CA ILE A 42 6.15 -20.33 -9.84
C ILE A 42 5.51 -19.90 -11.16
N GLU A 43 5.05 -20.84 -11.99
CA GLU A 43 4.47 -20.54 -13.30
C GLU A 43 3.07 -19.95 -13.15
N GLU A 44 2.26 -20.49 -12.24
CA GLU A 44 0.93 -20.01 -11.89
C GLU A 44 0.99 -18.59 -11.31
N VAL A 45 1.90 -18.35 -10.37
CA VAL A 45 2.08 -17.01 -9.78
C VAL A 45 2.56 -16.03 -10.83
N THR A 46 3.53 -16.42 -11.66
CA THR A 46 4.04 -15.57 -12.75
C THR A 46 2.94 -15.20 -13.73
N LYS A 47 2.10 -16.17 -14.16
CA LYS A 47 0.96 -15.90 -15.04
C LYS A 47 -0.06 -14.97 -14.38
N THR A 48 -0.32 -15.14 -13.08
CA THR A 48 -1.26 -14.27 -12.35
C THR A 48 -0.80 -12.81 -12.33
N ILE A 49 0.51 -12.58 -12.27
CA ILE A 49 1.11 -11.23 -12.25
C ILE A 49 1.20 -10.65 -13.66
N GLU A 50 1.66 -11.45 -14.63
CA GLU A 50 2.08 -10.96 -15.94
C GLU A 50 1.04 -11.11 -17.05
N ASP A 51 0.04 -11.98 -16.89
CA ASP A 51 -0.93 -12.25 -17.94
C ASP A 51 -2.25 -11.53 -17.68
N CYS A 52 -2.88 -11.07 -18.75
CA CYS A 52 -4.18 -10.43 -18.69
C CYS A 52 -5.23 -11.42 -18.19
N PRO A 53 -6.01 -11.10 -17.14
CA PRO A 53 -7.04 -12.00 -16.62
C PRO A 53 -8.23 -12.17 -17.57
N THR A 54 -8.32 -11.35 -18.63
CA THR A 54 -9.40 -11.42 -19.61
C THR A 54 -9.04 -12.28 -20.82
N CYS A 55 -7.86 -12.09 -21.41
CA CYS A 55 -7.47 -12.77 -22.66
C CYS A 55 -6.23 -13.66 -22.54
N GLY A 56 -5.55 -13.69 -21.39
CA GLY A 56 -4.35 -14.50 -21.14
C GLY A 56 -3.09 -14.04 -21.87
N LYS A 57 -3.11 -12.86 -22.50
CA LYS A 57 -1.93 -12.27 -23.16
C LYS A 57 -1.09 -11.49 -22.16
N LYS A 58 0.22 -11.42 -22.38
CA LYS A 58 1.14 -10.66 -21.51
C LYS A 58 0.71 -9.20 -21.40
N LEU A 59 0.69 -8.70 -20.17
CA LEU A 59 0.51 -7.30 -19.85
C LEU A 59 1.82 -6.56 -20.13
N ILE A 60 1.70 -5.32 -20.61
CA ILE A 60 2.81 -4.38 -20.61
C ILE A 60 2.85 -3.74 -19.23
N ILE A 61 3.88 -4.09 -18.45
CA ILE A 61 4.11 -3.57 -17.10
C ILE A 61 5.25 -2.55 -17.15
N THR A 62 5.05 -1.37 -16.58
CA THR A 62 6.06 -0.32 -16.49
C THR A 62 6.21 0.17 -15.06
N HIS A 63 7.45 0.28 -14.60
CA HIS A 63 7.80 0.82 -13.29
C HIS A 63 8.48 2.18 -13.42
N TRP A 64 7.98 3.16 -12.68
CA TRP A 64 8.56 4.49 -12.58
C TRP A 64 8.92 4.77 -11.11
N ALA A 65 10.22 4.67 -10.81
CA ALA A 65 10.73 4.86 -9.47
C ALA A 65 11.13 6.33 -9.24
N ASP A 66 10.59 6.93 -8.19
CA ASP A 66 11.03 8.19 -7.63
C ASP A 66 11.86 7.93 -6.37
N CYS A 67 13.17 7.99 -6.52
CA CYS A 67 14.10 7.80 -5.41
C CYS A 67 14.14 8.98 -4.44
N THR A 68 13.53 10.13 -4.75
CA THR A 68 13.48 11.28 -3.85
C THR A 68 12.41 11.13 -2.78
N THR A 69 11.25 10.57 -3.18
CA THR A 69 10.13 10.28 -2.28
C THR A 69 10.07 8.83 -1.84
N LEU A 70 10.96 7.98 -2.38
CA LEU A 70 10.99 6.54 -2.17
C LEU A 70 9.65 5.88 -2.56
N VAL A 71 9.08 6.29 -3.68
CA VAL A 71 7.83 5.72 -4.23
C VAL A 71 8.09 5.14 -5.61
N MET A 72 7.43 4.03 -5.94
CA MET A 72 7.43 3.43 -7.27
C MET A 72 6.00 3.34 -7.80
N GLU A 73 5.74 3.97 -8.94
CA GLU A 73 4.50 3.78 -9.70
C GLU A 73 4.68 2.58 -10.63
N GLU A 74 3.82 1.59 -10.50
CA GLU A 74 3.66 0.50 -11.45
C GLU A 74 2.39 0.74 -12.26
N SER A 75 2.45 0.57 -13.58
CA SER A 75 1.26 0.46 -14.41
C SER A 75 1.29 -0.78 -15.29
N ALA A 76 0.16 -1.49 -15.39
CA ALA A 76 0.00 -2.69 -16.21
C ALA A 76 -1.20 -2.54 -17.17
N GLN A 77 -0.99 -2.78 -18.46
CA GLN A 77 -2.03 -2.67 -19.50
C GLN A 77 -2.00 -3.83 -20.48
N CYS A 78 -3.17 -4.31 -20.91
CA CYS A 78 -3.28 -5.25 -22.01
C CYS A 78 -3.50 -4.50 -23.34
N ILE A 79 -2.65 -4.75 -24.34
CA ILE A 79 -2.77 -4.14 -25.67
C ILE A 79 -3.75 -4.87 -26.60
N GLU A 80 -4.19 -6.07 -26.20
CA GLU A 80 -4.99 -6.96 -27.06
C GLU A 80 -6.50 -6.84 -26.81
N CYS A 81 -6.91 -6.52 -25.57
CA CYS A 81 -8.32 -6.49 -25.19
C CYS A 81 -8.72 -5.25 -24.37
N ASP A 82 -7.85 -4.23 -24.32
CA ASP A 82 -8.04 -3.00 -23.55
C ASP A 82 -8.37 -3.21 -22.07
N TYR A 83 -8.04 -4.39 -21.52
CA TYR A 83 -8.15 -4.63 -20.08
C TYR A 83 -7.30 -3.57 -19.34
N GLY A 84 -8.02 -2.78 -18.52
CA GLY A 84 -7.66 -1.45 -18.08
C GLY A 84 -6.31 -1.34 -17.38
N SER A 85 -5.78 -0.12 -17.38
CA SER A 85 -4.51 0.22 -16.75
C SER A 85 -4.60 0.08 -15.23
N ARG A 86 -4.18 -1.08 -14.70
CA ARG A 86 -3.91 -1.24 -13.26
C ARG A 86 -2.77 -0.29 -12.93
N LYS A 87 -2.97 0.60 -11.96
CA LYS A 87 -1.91 1.46 -11.42
C LYS A 87 -1.74 1.16 -9.94
N THR A 88 -0.51 0.90 -9.53
CA THR A 88 -0.14 0.58 -8.16
C THR A 88 0.97 1.51 -7.72
N LEU A 89 0.89 2.06 -6.50
CA LEU A 89 1.99 2.80 -5.88
C LEU A 89 2.60 1.93 -4.80
N HIS A 90 3.91 1.74 -4.86
CA HIS A 90 4.69 1.01 -3.88
C HIS A 90 5.56 1.98 -3.09
N SER A 91 5.56 1.84 -1.76
CA SER A 91 6.54 2.52 -0.90
C SER A 91 7.84 1.70 -0.89
N MET A 92 8.97 2.34 -1.13
CA MET A 92 10.31 1.74 -1.08
C MET A 92 10.93 2.03 0.29
N ASN A 93 10.48 1.33 1.34
CA ASN A 93 11.02 1.45 2.70
C ASN A 93 12.23 0.55 2.94
#